data_AF-A0A015L857-F1
#
_entry.id   AF-A0A015L857-F1
#
_cell.length_a   1.000
_cell.length_b   1.000
_cell.length_c   1.000
_cell.angle_alpha   90.00
_cell.angle_beta   90.00
_cell.angle_gamma   90.00
#
_symmetry.space_group_name_H-M   'P 1'
#
loop_
_entity.id
_entity.type
_entity.pdbx_description
1 polymer ?
#
loop_
_entity_poly.entity_id
_entity_poly.type
_entity_poly.pdbx_seq_one_letter_code
_entity_poly.pdbx_strand_id
1 'polypeptide(L)'
;MRLGYEPPTSELLSGRLLNQETARINDKIKEIIKNSENLTLALDGWTNPNGVSVYNYVILTPDREQYLYALYDYSGDHHTGDFLASQITDIIKKIGPEKVSALVTDNAANCVKAREIVTNQFPNIIDHWCIAHFVNLVTKQIMEHDLAKITISGCNQITSFFKRSHIVGKLLTDATTALQIVGGGLKTYCETRWTSMYEAISSVSHLRMALEHVLKNNPNEITNKSVRRNIRSSEFFSNVDKLTKVLKPIKTAITLLESANANLADCFLQLILIANTIKKLPSRGMVEFHQHCIESFNKYWDKFDPKIYILAYFLHPAYRG
;
A
#
# COMPACT_ATOMS: atom_id res chain seq x y z
N MET A 1 38.27 -15.01 9.61
CA MET A 1 38.85 -14.32 8.42
C MET A 1 40.21 -14.92 8.14
N ARG A 2 40.57 -15.15 6.86
CA ARG A 2 41.93 -15.59 6.51
C ARG A 2 42.91 -14.46 6.83
N LEU A 3 44.03 -14.78 7.48
CA LEU A 3 45.14 -13.84 7.71
C LEU A 3 45.69 -13.41 6.34
N GLY A 4 45.60 -12.11 6.01
CA GLY A 4 46.05 -11.54 4.73
C GLY A 4 44.96 -11.14 3.72
N TYR A 5 43.68 -11.16 4.09
CA TYR A 5 42.62 -10.59 3.24
C TYR A 5 42.56 -9.07 3.39
N GLU A 6 42.83 -8.35 2.30
CA GLU A 6 42.53 -6.92 2.19
C GLU A 6 41.15 -6.74 1.53
N PRO A 7 40.18 -6.10 2.22
CA PRO A 7 38.88 -5.84 1.62
C PRO A 7 39.00 -4.83 0.48
N PRO A 8 38.13 -4.94 -0.55
CA PRO A 8 38.13 -3.99 -1.66
C PRO A 8 37.80 -2.56 -1.20
N THR A 9 38.38 -1.57 -1.87
CA THR A 9 38.06 -0.16 -1.60
C THR A 9 36.63 0.18 -2.00
N SER A 10 36.13 1.31 -1.48
CA SER A 10 34.78 1.78 -1.80
C SER A 10 34.58 2.04 -3.30
N GLU A 11 35.61 2.54 -3.99
CA GLU A 11 35.63 2.81 -5.42
C GLU A 11 35.63 1.50 -6.24
N LEU A 12 36.40 0.51 -5.79
CA LEU A 12 36.45 -0.79 -6.45
C LEU A 12 35.11 -1.53 -6.32
N LEU A 13 34.49 -1.46 -5.14
CA LEU A 13 33.16 -2.01 -4.87
C LEU A 13 32.07 -1.33 -5.71
N SER A 14 31.93 -0.01 -5.60
CA SER A 14 30.86 0.75 -6.25
C SER A 14 31.04 0.92 -7.76
N GLY A 15 32.26 0.79 -8.28
CA GLY A 15 32.57 0.84 -9.70
C GLY A 15 32.64 -0.56 -10.30
N ARG A 16 33.86 -1.08 -10.44
CA ARG A 16 34.14 -2.26 -11.25
C ARG A 16 33.39 -3.51 -10.77
N LEU A 17 33.42 -3.81 -9.47
CA LEU A 17 32.82 -5.05 -8.95
C LEU A 17 31.30 -5.03 -9.10
N LEU A 18 30.65 -3.91 -8.74
CA LEU A 18 29.22 -3.75 -8.94
C LEU A 18 28.81 -3.83 -10.42
N ASN A 19 29.55 -3.18 -11.32
CA ASN A 19 29.24 -3.22 -12.76
C ASN A 19 29.40 -4.62 -13.35
N GLN A 20 30.46 -5.33 -12.97
CA GLN A 20 30.69 -6.71 -13.42
C GLN A 20 29.59 -7.65 -12.93
N GLU A 21 29.24 -7.56 -11.65
CA GLU A 21 28.18 -8.40 -11.08
C GLU A 21 26.81 -8.04 -11.66
N THR A 22 26.52 -6.76 -11.87
CA THR A 22 25.27 -6.31 -12.52
C THR A 22 25.16 -6.86 -13.94
N ALA A 23 26.23 -6.82 -14.74
CA ALA A 23 26.24 -7.40 -16.08
C ALA A 23 25.98 -8.92 -16.03
N ARG A 24 26.67 -9.63 -15.14
CA ARG A 24 26.51 -11.08 -14.95
C ARG A 24 25.08 -11.46 -14.56
N ILE A 25 24.48 -10.73 -13.63
CA ILE A 25 23.09 -10.95 -13.20
C ILE A 25 22.10 -10.61 -14.31
N ASN A 26 22.31 -9.50 -15.03
CA ASN A 26 21.44 -9.11 -16.15
C ASN A 26 21.44 -10.16 -17.26
N ASP A 27 22.60 -10.73 -17.61
CA ASP A 27 22.68 -11.78 -18.63
C ASP A 27 21.96 -13.06 -18.16
N LYS A 28 22.11 -13.43 -16.89
CA LYS A 28 21.37 -14.54 -16.29
C LYS A 28 19.85 -14.31 -16.32
N ILE A 29 19.40 -13.11 -15.97
CA ILE A 29 17.98 -12.73 -16.00
C ILE A 29 17.43 -12.82 -17.42
N LYS A 30 18.15 -12.29 -18.42
CA LYS A 30 17.75 -12.39 -19.84
C LYS A 30 17.64 -13.83 -20.30
N GLU A 31 18.54 -14.71 -19.88
CA GLU A 31 18.48 -16.14 -20.22
C GLU A 31 17.24 -16.82 -19.60
N ILE A 32 16.96 -16.56 -18.33
CA ILE A 32 15.76 -17.06 -17.64
C ILE A 32 14.49 -16.62 -18.37
N ILE A 33 14.37 -15.31 -18.64
CA ILE A 33 13.21 -14.74 -19.34
C ILE A 33 13.07 -15.33 -20.75
N LYS A 34 14.19 -15.46 -21.48
CA LYS A 34 14.19 -16.03 -22.83
C LYS A 34 13.64 -17.46 -22.85
N ASN A 35 13.89 -18.25 -21.80
CA ASN A 35 13.46 -19.64 -21.70
C ASN A 35 12.13 -19.81 -20.94
N SER A 36 11.51 -18.72 -20.49
CA SER A 36 10.24 -18.71 -19.77
C SER A 36 9.09 -18.31 -20.70
N GLU A 37 7.90 -18.81 -20.38
CA GLU A 37 6.65 -18.53 -21.08
C GLU A 37 5.60 -18.06 -20.06
N ASN A 38 4.49 -17.50 -20.53
CA ASN A 38 3.39 -17.00 -19.71
C ASN A 38 3.80 -15.96 -18.64
N LEU A 39 4.61 -15.00 -19.06
CA LEU A 39 5.18 -13.95 -18.25
C LEU A 39 4.14 -12.86 -17.94
N THR A 40 4.23 -12.29 -16.73
CA THR A 40 3.51 -11.06 -16.39
C THR A 40 4.50 -9.91 -16.35
N LEU A 41 4.22 -8.85 -17.11
CA LEU A 41 4.96 -7.60 -17.05
C LEU A 41 4.29 -6.67 -16.04
N ALA A 42 5.01 -6.24 -15.02
CA ALA A 42 4.57 -5.26 -14.04
C ALA A 42 5.34 -3.94 -14.19
N LEU A 43 4.63 -2.82 -14.07
CA LEU A 43 5.19 -1.46 -14.07
C LEU A 43 4.87 -0.76 -12.75
N ASP A 44 5.88 -0.18 -12.12
CA ASP A 44 5.73 0.76 -11.01
C ASP A 44 6.57 2.02 -11.23
N GLY A 45 5.97 3.17 -10.91
CA GLY A 45 6.56 4.49 -11.14
C GLY A 45 6.48 5.35 -9.88
N TRP A 46 7.60 5.94 -9.47
CA TRP A 46 7.65 6.83 -8.32
C TRP A 46 8.67 7.95 -8.49
N THR A 47 8.45 9.04 -7.78
CA THR A 47 9.44 10.10 -7.63
C THR A 47 10.27 9.81 -6.39
N ASN A 48 11.59 9.67 -6.56
CA ASN A 48 12.50 9.45 -5.43
C ASN A 48 12.74 10.75 -4.62
N PRO A 49 13.38 10.68 -3.44
CA PRO A 49 13.62 11.87 -2.60
C PRO A 49 14.45 12.98 -3.25
N ASN A 50 15.19 12.68 -4.32
CA ASN A 50 15.99 13.63 -5.08
C ASN A 50 15.19 14.28 -6.24
N GLY A 51 13.88 13.98 -6.35
CA GLY A 51 13.03 14.50 -7.42
C GLY A 51 13.15 13.74 -8.74
N VAL A 52 13.86 12.60 -8.77
CA VAL A 52 14.03 11.80 -9.99
C VAL A 52 12.80 10.90 -10.18
N SER A 53 12.22 10.93 -11.36
CA SER A 53 11.11 10.07 -11.76
C SER A 53 11.62 8.72 -12.25
N VAL A 54 11.50 7.71 -11.41
CA VAL A 54 11.99 6.36 -11.67
C VAL A 54 10.83 5.44 -12.04
N TYR A 55 10.97 4.69 -13.11
CA TYR A 55 10.04 3.64 -13.52
C TYR A 55 10.75 2.30 -13.61
N ASN A 56 10.23 1.30 -12.92
CA ASN A 56 10.71 -0.07 -12.99
C ASN A 56 9.80 -0.93 -13.88
N TYR A 57 10.41 -1.91 -14.52
CA TYR A 57 9.73 -2.95 -15.28
C TYR A 57 10.16 -4.28 -14.68
N VAL A 58 9.21 -4.96 -14.05
CA VAL A 58 9.44 -6.22 -13.36
C VAL A 58 8.74 -7.32 -14.13
N ILE A 59 9.43 -8.43 -14.36
CA ILE A 59 8.84 -9.62 -14.98
C ILE A 59 8.59 -10.65 -13.89
N LEU A 60 7.37 -11.17 -13.86
CA LEU A 60 6.99 -12.29 -13.02
C LEU A 60 6.84 -13.53 -13.89
N THR A 61 7.45 -14.62 -13.46
CA THR A 61 7.40 -15.93 -14.12
C THR A 61 6.34 -16.84 -13.50
N PRO A 62 5.93 -17.94 -14.17
CA PRO A 62 4.91 -18.86 -13.63
C PRO A 62 5.26 -19.53 -12.30
N ASP A 63 6.55 -19.67 -11.99
CA ASP A 63 7.09 -20.16 -10.72
C ASP A 63 7.15 -19.07 -9.62
N ARG A 64 6.60 -17.88 -9.89
CA ARG A 64 6.48 -16.73 -8.97
C ARG A 64 7.78 -16.02 -8.64
N GLU A 65 8.83 -16.25 -9.42
CA GLU A 65 10.05 -15.45 -9.35
C GLU A 65 9.82 -14.06 -9.95
N GLN A 66 10.54 -13.07 -9.43
CA GLN A 66 10.41 -11.67 -9.83
C GLN A 66 11.78 -11.12 -10.26
N TYR A 67 11.84 -10.59 -11.47
CA TYR A 67 13.07 -10.06 -12.03
C TYR A 67 12.91 -8.61 -12.43
N LEU A 68 13.78 -7.73 -11.91
CA LEU A 68 13.92 -6.38 -12.44
C LEU A 68 14.51 -6.47 -13.85
N TYR A 69 13.68 -6.21 -14.85
CA TYR A 69 14.07 -6.30 -16.25
C TYR A 69 14.70 -4.99 -16.74
N ALA A 70 14.08 -3.87 -16.36
CA ALA A 70 14.57 -2.55 -16.71
C ALA A 70 14.21 -1.52 -15.64
N LEU A 71 15.05 -0.50 -15.54
CA LEU A 71 14.85 0.66 -14.69
C LEU A 71 15.19 1.90 -15.52
N TYR A 72 14.27 2.84 -15.60
CA TYR A 72 14.45 4.06 -16.37
C TYR A 72 14.22 5.30 -15.52
N ASP A 73 15.01 6.33 -15.83
CA ASP A 73 14.78 7.69 -15.39
C ASP A 73 13.99 8.41 -16.49
N TYR A 74 12.76 8.81 -16.18
CA TYR A 74 11.88 9.56 -17.08
C TYR A 74 11.69 11.01 -16.60
N SER A 75 12.63 11.56 -15.83
CA SER A 75 12.50 12.94 -15.29
C SER A 75 12.42 14.01 -16.39
N GLY A 76 12.96 13.73 -17.58
CA GLY A 76 12.91 14.63 -18.73
C GLY A 76 11.64 14.49 -19.60
N ASP A 77 10.75 13.55 -19.28
CA ASP A 77 9.64 13.17 -20.15
C ASP A 77 8.28 13.55 -19.56
N HIS A 78 7.30 13.76 -20.45
CA HIS A 78 5.90 13.83 -20.04
C HIS A 78 5.34 12.42 -19.92
N HIS A 79 5.00 11.98 -18.70
CA HIS A 79 4.47 10.62 -18.41
C HIS A 79 3.01 10.43 -18.85
N THR A 80 2.71 10.83 -20.08
CA THR A 80 1.41 10.60 -20.72
C THR A 80 1.17 9.11 -20.92
N GLY A 81 -0.09 8.71 -21.07
CA GLY A 81 -0.42 7.33 -21.37
C GLY A 81 0.19 6.84 -22.68
N ASP A 82 0.31 7.70 -23.69
CA ASP A 82 0.93 7.35 -24.98
C ASP A 82 2.44 7.11 -24.85
N PHE A 83 3.13 7.94 -24.06
CA PHE A 83 4.55 7.73 -23.75
C PHE A 83 4.76 6.39 -23.05
N LEU A 84 4.02 6.13 -21.96
CA LEU A 84 4.13 4.87 -21.23
C LEU A 84 3.77 3.67 -22.11
N ALA A 85 2.72 3.76 -22.94
CA ALA A 85 2.37 2.71 -23.88
C ALA A 85 3.51 2.38 -24.85
N SER A 86 4.20 3.40 -25.38
CA SER A 86 5.36 3.20 -26.24
C SER A 86 6.48 2.46 -25.52
N GLN A 87 6.81 2.87 -24.29
CA GLN A 87 7.88 2.24 -23.51
C GLN A 87 7.55 0.78 -23.15
N ILE A 88 6.32 0.51 -22.72
CA ILE A 88 5.83 -0.84 -22.43
C ILE A 88 5.87 -1.70 -23.71
N THR A 89 5.42 -1.16 -24.84
CA THR A 89 5.43 -1.85 -26.14
C THR A 89 6.84 -2.24 -26.56
N ASP A 90 7.82 -1.36 -26.38
CA ASP A 90 9.21 -1.65 -26.72
C ASP A 90 9.79 -2.78 -25.86
N ILE A 91 9.40 -2.85 -24.58
CA ILE A 91 9.80 -3.93 -23.69
C ILE A 91 9.13 -5.24 -24.08
N ILE A 92 7.82 -5.24 -24.34
CA ILE A 92 7.08 -6.44 -24.80
C ILE A 92 7.71 -6.98 -26.08
N LYS A 93 8.04 -6.12 -27.05
CA LYS A 93 8.72 -6.53 -28.29
C LYS A 93 10.11 -7.12 -28.07
N LYS A 94 10.86 -6.61 -27.09
CA LYS A 94 12.19 -7.17 -26.72
C LYS A 94 12.07 -8.54 -26.06
N ILE A 95 11.02 -8.77 -25.27
CA ILE A 95 10.77 -10.05 -24.59
C ILE A 95 10.23 -11.10 -25.58
N GLY A 96 9.32 -10.68 -26.46
CA GLY A 96 8.49 -11.55 -27.29
C GLY A 96 7.02 -11.42 -26.87
N PRO A 97 6.14 -10.79 -27.67
CA PRO A 97 4.73 -10.59 -27.32
C PRO A 97 3.96 -11.88 -27.02
N GLU A 98 4.37 -12.99 -27.65
CA GLU A 98 3.80 -14.32 -27.45
C GLU A 98 4.07 -14.89 -26.05
N LYS A 99 5.14 -14.41 -25.38
CA LYS A 99 5.54 -14.89 -24.06
C LYS A 99 4.87 -14.14 -22.93
N VAL A 100 4.35 -12.94 -23.20
CA VAL A 100 3.70 -12.09 -22.21
C VAL A 100 2.21 -12.42 -22.18
N SER A 101 1.70 -12.84 -21.04
CA SER A 101 0.27 -13.14 -20.84
C SER A 101 -0.48 -12.00 -20.16
N ALA A 102 0.21 -11.16 -19.39
CA ALA A 102 -0.44 -10.16 -18.55
C ALA A 102 0.40 -8.89 -18.42
N LEU A 103 -0.29 -7.76 -18.34
CA LEU A 103 0.28 -6.44 -18.02
C LEU A 103 -0.39 -5.91 -16.76
N VAL A 104 0.42 -5.67 -15.72
CA VAL A 104 -0.03 -5.10 -14.43
C VAL A 104 0.59 -3.74 -14.24
N THR A 105 -0.22 -2.71 -14.02
CA THR A 105 0.31 -1.40 -13.60
C THR A 105 -0.61 -0.80 -12.52
N ASP A 106 -0.21 0.33 -11.94
CA ASP A 106 -1.11 1.08 -11.04
C ASP A 106 -2.36 1.61 -11.79
N ASN A 107 -3.32 2.17 -11.05
CA ASN A 107 -4.57 2.65 -11.64
C ASN A 107 -4.58 4.18 -11.86
N ALA A 108 -3.41 4.80 -12.02
CA ALA A 108 -3.32 6.19 -12.44
C ALA A 108 -3.85 6.36 -13.88
N ALA A 109 -4.36 7.54 -14.21
CA ALA A 109 -5.06 7.76 -15.49
C ALA A 109 -4.15 7.53 -16.71
N ASN A 110 -2.88 7.92 -16.62
CA ASN A 110 -1.88 7.66 -17.65
C ASN A 110 -1.60 6.16 -17.80
N CYS A 111 -1.47 5.42 -16.69
CA CYS A 111 -1.27 3.98 -16.68
C CYS A 111 -2.46 3.21 -17.25
N VAL A 112 -3.70 3.59 -16.90
CA VAL A 112 -4.93 3.00 -17.48
C VAL A 112 -4.94 3.19 -19.00
N LYS A 113 -4.72 4.44 -19.48
CA LYS A 113 -4.63 4.71 -20.91
C LYS A 113 -3.51 3.91 -21.59
N ALA A 114 -2.36 3.76 -20.94
CA ALA A 114 -1.24 3.00 -21.47
C ALA A 114 -1.58 1.51 -21.63
N ARG A 115 -2.22 0.90 -20.61
CA ARG A 115 -2.68 -0.49 -20.69
C ARG A 115 -3.70 -0.68 -21.81
N GLU A 116 -4.68 0.21 -21.92
CA GLU A 116 -5.67 0.18 -23.01
C GLU A 116 -5.01 0.20 -24.40
N ILE A 117 -4.03 1.08 -24.62
CA ILE A 117 -3.30 1.14 -25.91
C ILE A 117 -2.56 -0.18 -26.16
N VAL A 118 -1.85 -0.69 -25.16
CA VAL A 118 -1.02 -1.89 -25.29
C VAL A 118 -1.85 -3.15 -25.51
N THR A 119 -2.96 -3.34 -24.79
CA THR A 119 -3.82 -4.53 -24.95
C THR A 119 -4.65 -4.48 -26.22
N ASN A 120 -4.95 -3.30 -26.76
CA ASN A 120 -5.49 -3.18 -28.12
C ASN A 120 -4.46 -3.59 -29.19
N GLN A 121 -3.17 -3.31 -28.96
CA GLN A 121 -2.09 -3.72 -29.87
C GLN A 121 -1.74 -5.21 -29.74
N PHE A 122 -1.85 -5.78 -28.53
CA PHE A 122 -1.57 -7.18 -28.23
C PHE A 122 -2.78 -7.82 -27.53
N PRO A 123 -3.82 -8.23 -28.28
CA PRO A 123 -5.07 -8.73 -27.68
C PRO A 123 -4.94 -10.00 -26.84
N ASN A 124 -3.81 -10.71 -26.95
CA ASN A 124 -3.49 -11.87 -26.11
C ASN A 124 -2.99 -11.50 -24.70
N ILE A 125 -2.63 -10.23 -24.47
CA ILE A 125 -2.15 -9.74 -23.17
C ILE A 125 -3.34 -9.27 -22.34
N ILE A 126 -3.50 -9.85 -21.16
CA ILE A 126 -4.56 -9.52 -20.23
C ILE A 126 -4.22 -8.21 -19.51
N ASP A 127 -5.16 -7.25 -19.53
CA ASP A 127 -5.10 -6.04 -18.71
C ASP A 127 -5.40 -6.38 -17.25
N HIS A 128 -4.43 -6.13 -16.37
CA HIS A 128 -4.60 -6.27 -14.94
C HIS A 128 -4.36 -4.96 -14.19
N TRP A 129 -5.30 -4.67 -13.30
CA TRP A 129 -5.18 -3.60 -12.32
C TRP A 129 -4.38 -4.08 -11.11
N CYS A 130 -3.51 -3.23 -10.58
CA CYS A 130 -2.92 -3.46 -9.27
C CYS A 130 -4.01 -3.37 -8.17
N ILE A 131 -4.36 -4.50 -7.57
CA ILE A 131 -5.44 -4.56 -6.56
C ILE A 131 -5.02 -3.93 -5.23
N ALA A 132 -3.73 -3.99 -4.86
CA ALA A 132 -3.23 -3.24 -3.71
C ALA A 132 -3.47 -1.73 -3.91
N HIS A 133 -3.20 -1.21 -5.11
CA HIS A 133 -3.50 0.18 -5.46
C HIS A 133 -5.00 0.47 -5.52
N PHE A 134 -5.83 -0.45 -6.04
CA PHE A 134 -7.29 -0.34 -5.99
C PHE A 134 -7.79 -0.14 -4.55
N VAL A 135 -7.37 -1.00 -3.64
CA VAL A 135 -7.78 -0.94 -2.22
C VAL A 135 -7.32 0.37 -1.59
N ASN A 136 -6.12 0.85 -1.95
CA ASN A 136 -5.63 2.15 -1.52
C ASN A 136 -6.51 3.30 -2.01
N LEU A 137 -6.92 3.31 -3.28
CA LEU A 137 -7.81 4.33 -3.83
C LEU A 137 -9.18 4.36 -3.14
N VAL A 138 -9.76 3.18 -2.87
CA VAL A 138 -10.99 3.06 -2.06
C VAL A 138 -10.77 3.68 -0.69
N THR A 139 -9.63 3.40 -0.05
CA THR A 139 -9.29 3.94 1.27
C THR A 139 -9.21 5.46 1.25
N LYS A 140 -8.50 6.05 0.27
CA LYS A 140 -8.43 7.50 0.10
C LYS A 140 -9.82 8.11 -0.04
N GLN A 141 -10.67 7.51 -0.87
CA GLN A 141 -12.04 7.98 -1.05
C GLN A 141 -12.87 7.90 0.24
N ILE A 142 -12.74 6.83 1.03
CA ILE A 142 -13.39 6.73 2.35
C ILE A 142 -12.92 7.87 3.28
N MET A 143 -11.63 8.18 3.24
CA MET A 143 -11.02 9.22 4.08
C MET A 143 -11.42 10.65 3.68
N GLU A 144 -12.07 10.86 2.54
CA GLU A 144 -12.58 12.18 2.14
C GLU A 144 -13.79 12.64 2.97
N HIS A 145 -14.46 11.73 3.67
CA HIS A 145 -15.60 12.05 4.52
C HIS A 145 -15.20 12.88 5.76
N ASP A 146 -16.01 13.85 6.16
CA ASP A 146 -15.71 14.77 7.26
C ASP A 146 -15.45 14.06 8.59
N LEU A 147 -16.26 13.06 8.93
CA LEU A 147 -16.02 12.18 10.09
C LEU A 147 -14.59 11.61 10.07
N ALA A 148 -14.13 11.12 8.92
CA ALA A 148 -12.81 10.52 8.78
C ALA A 148 -11.71 11.57 8.94
N LYS A 149 -11.81 12.70 8.23
CA LYS A 149 -10.88 13.84 8.27
C LYS A 149 -10.71 14.42 9.68
N ILE A 150 -11.83 14.69 10.35
CA ILE A 150 -11.84 15.27 11.71
C ILE A 150 -11.19 14.29 12.70
N THR A 151 -11.53 13.00 12.59
CA THR A 151 -11.02 11.98 13.51
C THR A 151 -9.53 11.76 13.34
N ILE A 152 -9.04 11.60 12.10
CA ILE A 152 -7.59 11.41 11.86
C ILE A 152 -6.78 12.65 12.27
N SER A 153 -7.32 13.85 12.03
CA SER A 153 -6.72 15.11 12.48
C SER A 153 -6.60 15.13 14.01
N GLY A 154 -7.65 14.75 14.72
CA GLY A 154 -7.62 14.64 16.18
C GLY A 154 -6.60 13.62 16.69
N CYS A 155 -6.49 12.45 16.05
CA CYS A 155 -5.47 11.45 16.36
C CYS A 155 -4.06 12.00 16.15
N ASN A 156 -3.81 12.68 15.02
CA ASN A 156 -2.51 13.27 14.72
C ASN A 156 -2.13 14.40 15.69
N GLN A 157 -3.09 15.18 16.17
CA GLN A 157 -2.87 16.20 17.21
C GLN A 157 -2.43 15.56 18.52
N ILE A 158 -3.11 14.49 18.96
CA ILE A 158 -2.72 13.72 20.15
C ILE A 158 -1.31 13.14 19.96
N THR A 159 -1.07 12.41 18.87
CA THR A 159 0.24 11.81 18.58
C THR A 159 1.35 12.85 18.57
N SER A 160 1.15 13.97 17.88
CA SER A 160 2.18 15.02 17.77
C SER A 160 2.48 15.66 19.12
N PHE A 161 1.46 15.89 19.95
CA PHE A 161 1.64 16.46 21.28
C PHE A 161 2.50 15.56 22.18
N PHE A 162 2.16 14.28 22.25
CA PHE A 162 2.86 13.31 23.09
C PHE A 162 4.26 12.95 22.56
N LYS A 163 4.51 13.04 21.25
CA LYS A 163 5.86 12.82 20.68
C LYS A 163 6.81 13.99 20.84
N ARG A 164 6.30 15.23 20.87
CA ARG A 164 7.14 16.44 20.96
C ARG A 164 7.61 16.76 22.38
N SER A 165 6.82 16.40 23.40
CA SER A 165 7.19 16.64 24.79
C SER A 165 7.81 15.41 25.42
N HIS A 166 9.08 15.49 25.81
CA HIS A 166 9.76 14.41 26.54
C HIS A 166 9.06 14.08 27.86
N ILE A 167 8.55 15.09 28.56
CA ILE A 167 7.84 14.93 29.85
C ILE A 167 6.55 14.14 29.63
N VAL A 168 5.68 14.63 28.74
CA VAL A 168 4.37 13.99 28.49
C VAL A 168 4.52 12.62 27.83
N GLY A 169 5.53 12.46 26.96
CA GLY A 169 5.89 11.17 26.38
C GLY A 169 6.29 10.15 27.44
N LYS A 170 7.12 10.55 28.42
CA LYS A 170 7.47 9.70 29.56
C LYS A 170 6.24 9.35 30.40
N LEU A 171 5.39 10.33 30.72
CA LEU A 171 4.14 10.09 31.47
C LEU A 171 3.24 9.07 30.77
N LEU A 172 3.17 9.09 29.44
CA LEU A 172 2.43 8.08 28.68
C LEU A 172 3.04 6.69 28.82
N THR A 173 4.37 6.57 28.70
CA THR A 173 5.08 5.29 28.91
C THR A 173 4.87 4.75 30.32
N ASP A 174 4.96 5.62 31.33
CA ASP A 174 4.75 5.25 32.73
C ASP A 174 3.29 4.80 32.95
N ALA A 175 2.32 5.50 32.35
CA ALA A 175 0.90 5.12 32.39
C ALA A 175 0.62 3.78 31.69
N THR A 176 1.25 3.51 30.53
CA THR A 176 1.11 2.20 29.86
C THR A 176 1.68 1.06 30.71
N THR A 177 2.78 1.30 31.41
CA THR A 177 3.40 0.33 32.32
C THR A 177 2.49 0.08 33.53
N ALA A 178 2.00 1.13 34.17
CA ALA A 178 1.12 1.04 35.34
C ALA A 178 -0.20 0.34 35.02
N LEU A 179 -0.73 0.53 33.81
CA LEU A 179 -1.96 -0.09 33.33
C LEU A 179 -1.74 -1.45 32.65
N GLN A 180 -0.50 -1.96 32.62
CA GLN A 180 -0.14 -3.23 31.98
C GLN A 180 -0.57 -3.32 30.51
N ILE A 181 -0.54 -2.20 29.79
CA ILE A 181 -0.84 -2.16 28.36
C ILE A 181 0.39 -2.69 27.60
N VAL A 182 0.28 -3.88 27.04
CA VAL A 182 1.39 -4.54 26.35
C VAL A 182 1.54 -4.00 24.93
N GLY A 183 2.76 -3.52 24.63
CA GLY A 183 3.20 -3.15 23.29
C GLY A 183 2.54 -1.89 22.71
N GLY A 184 3.10 -1.46 21.57
CA GLY A 184 2.61 -0.31 20.81
C GLY A 184 3.07 1.04 21.35
N GLY A 185 2.94 2.05 20.50
CA GLY A 185 3.18 3.46 20.81
C GLY A 185 2.37 4.30 19.84
N LEU A 186 2.21 5.59 20.12
CA LEU A 186 1.46 6.48 19.22
C LEU A 186 2.11 6.51 17.84
N LYS A 187 1.32 6.27 16.80
CA LYS A 187 1.76 6.27 15.41
C LYS A 187 1.22 7.49 14.69
N THR A 188 2.00 7.98 13.73
CA THR A 188 1.66 9.16 12.94
C THR A 188 1.21 8.70 11.57
N TYR A 189 0.16 9.32 11.05
CA TYR A 189 -0.24 9.10 9.67
C TYR A 189 0.81 9.67 8.71
N CYS A 190 1.19 8.87 7.72
CA CYS A 190 2.05 9.24 6.61
C CYS A 190 1.32 8.91 5.30
N GLU A 191 0.97 9.91 4.51
CA GLU A 191 0.14 9.75 3.31
C GLU A 191 0.74 8.76 2.28
N THR A 192 2.07 8.69 2.20
CA THR A 192 2.79 7.78 1.31
C THR A 192 2.83 6.33 1.80
N ARG A 193 2.40 6.04 3.04
CA ARG A 193 2.33 4.69 3.61
C ARG A 193 0.88 4.36 3.98
N TRP A 194 0.19 3.64 3.11
CA TRP A 194 -1.27 3.51 3.14
C TRP A 194 -1.80 2.84 4.42
N THR A 195 -1.04 1.90 4.98
CA THR A 195 -1.39 1.25 6.25
C THR A 195 -1.26 2.18 7.47
N SER A 196 -0.51 3.28 7.35
CA SER A 196 -0.23 4.18 8.47
C SER A 196 -1.46 4.92 8.99
N MET A 197 -2.54 5.04 8.19
CA MET A 197 -3.82 5.60 8.63
C MET A 197 -4.46 4.74 9.72
N TYR A 198 -4.63 3.46 9.42
CA TYR A 198 -5.12 2.47 10.38
C TYR A 198 -4.21 2.47 11.61
N GLU A 199 -2.90 2.46 11.40
CA GLU A 199 -1.93 2.45 12.48
C GLU A 199 -2.04 3.66 13.42
N ALA A 200 -2.20 4.87 12.87
CA ALA A 200 -2.37 6.08 13.65
C ALA A 200 -3.65 6.04 14.50
N ILE A 201 -4.79 5.71 13.89
CA ILE A 201 -6.09 5.64 14.59
C ILE A 201 -6.09 4.51 15.63
N SER A 202 -5.64 3.31 15.24
CA SER A 202 -5.57 2.15 16.12
C SER A 202 -4.64 2.38 17.32
N SER A 203 -3.53 3.12 17.15
CA SER A 203 -2.63 3.44 18.26
C SER A 203 -3.27 4.36 19.31
N VAL A 204 -4.11 5.32 18.88
CA VAL A 204 -4.87 6.19 19.79
C VAL A 204 -5.98 5.41 20.50
N SER A 205 -6.67 4.51 19.79
CA SER A 205 -7.66 3.60 20.38
C SER A 205 -7.03 2.70 21.45
N HIS A 206 -5.91 2.04 21.12
CA HIS A 206 -5.17 1.13 22.02
C HIS A 206 -4.68 1.84 23.28
N LEU A 207 -4.23 3.09 23.15
CA LEU A 207 -3.67 3.88 24.26
C LEU A 207 -4.71 4.74 24.98
N ARG A 208 -6.02 4.58 24.69
CA ARG A 208 -7.08 5.41 25.27
C ARG A 208 -7.01 5.50 26.80
N MET A 209 -6.92 4.36 27.49
CA MET A 209 -6.88 4.34 28.96
C MET A 209 -5.64 5.06 29.51
N ALA A 210 -4.48 4.90 28.87
CA ALA A 210 -3.27 5.60 29.26
C ALA A 210 -3.37 7.11 29.01
N LEU A 211 -3.94 7.52 27.87
CA LEU A 211 -4.19 8.93 27.54
C LEU A 211 -5.13 9.59 28.57
N GLU A 212 -6.22 8.92 28.92
CA GLU A 212 -7.16 9.36 29.96
C GLU A 212 -6.49 9.42 31.34
N HIS A 213 -5.66 8.44 31.68
CA HIS A 213 -4.88 8.40 32.93
C HIS A 213 -3.91 9.59 33.04
N VAL A 214 -3.13 9.86 31.99
CA VAL A 214 -2.20 11.00 31.97
C VAL A 214 -2.97 12.31 32.12
N LEU A 215 -4.09 12.48 31.40
CA LEU A 215 -4.90 13.70 31.50
C LEU A 215 -5.51 13.88 32.90
N LYS A 216 -5.92 12.80 33.56
CA LYS A 216 -6.52 12.84 34.90
C LYS A 216 -5.48 13.20 35.97
N ASN A 217 -4.30 12.58 35.93
CA ASN A 217 -3.28 12.73 36.97
C ASN A 217 -2.34 13.91 36.73
N ASN A 218 -2.18 14.36 35.47
CA ASN A 218 -1.26 15.44 35.10
C ASN A 218 -1.99 16.49 34.21
N PRO A 219 -3.10 17.09 34.67
CA PRO A 219 -3.91 17.96 33.83
C PRO A 219 -3.17 19.24 33.39
N ASN A 220 -2.15 19.68 34.13
CA ASN A 220 -1.38 20.88 33.78
C ASN A 220 -0.35 20.61 32.68
N GLU A 221 0.08 19.36 32.51
CA GLU A 221 1.06 18.96 31.49
C GLU A 221 0.42 18.89 30.09
N ILE A 222 -0.89 18.62 30.01
CA ILE A 222 -1.64 18.64 28.75
C ILE A 222 -2.25 20.04 28.54
N THR A 223 -1.42 20.98 28.10
CA THR A 223 -1.80 22.39 27.91
C THR A 223 -2.67 22.63 26.67
N ASN A 224 -2.57 21.78 25.65
CA ASN A 224 -3.31 21.96 24.40
C ASN A 224 -4.81 21.65 24.58
N LYS A 225 -5.66 22.68 24.42
CA LYS A 225 -7.12 22.57 24.59
C LYS A 225 -7.78 21.54 23.67
N SER A 226 -7.35 21.45 22.41
CA SER A 226 -7.90 20.49 21.45
C SER A 226 -7.55 19.04 21.82
N VAL A 227 -6.31 18.79 22.26
CA VAL A 227 -5.87 17.47 22.74
C VAL A 227 -6.69 17.04 23.96
N ARG A 228 -6.87 17.94 24.94
CA ARG A 228 -7.73 17.66 26.12
C ARG A 228 -9.17 17.34 25.73
N ARG A 229 -9.74 18.10 24.80
CA ARG A 229 -11.11 17.90 24.32
C ARG A 229 -11.26 16.55 23.66
N ASN A 230 -10.34 16.17 22.77
CA ASN A 230 -10.38 14.88 22.08
C ASN A 230 -10.25 13.71 23.07
N ILE A 231 -9.29 13.77 24.01
CA ILE A 231 -9.10 12.71 25.03
C ILE A 231 -10.33 12.56 25.94
N ARG A 232 -11.10 13.63 26.20
CA ARG A 232 -12.33 13.56 27.02
C ARG A 232 -13.57 13.18 26.23
N SER A 233 -13.54 13.25 24.91
CA SER A 233 -14.72 13.10 24.07
C SER A 233 -15.04 11.63 23.80
N SER A 234 -16.14 11.15 24.37
CA SER A 234 -16.68 9.82 24.08
C SER A 234 -17.08 9.69 22.61
N GLU A 235 -17.56 10.76 22.00
CA GLU A 235 -17.89 10.82 20.57
C GLU A 235 -16.64 10.67 19.70
N PHE A 236 -15.54 11.36 20.05
CA PHE A 236 -14.27 11.23 19.35
C PHE A 236 -13.79 9.78 19.36
N PHE A 237 -13.75 9.13 20.52
CA PHE A 237 -13.34 7.73 20.60
C PHE A 237 -14.34 6.77 19.93
N SER A 238 -15.64 7.09 19.95
CA SER A 238 -16.62 6.35 19.15
C SER A 238 -16.26 6.41 17.66
N ASN A 239 -15.90 7.57 17.13
CA ASN A 239 -15.46 7.73 15.74
C ASN A 239 -14.12 7.05 15.44
N VAL A 240 -13.17 7.09 16.38
CA VAL A 240 -11.91 6.32 16.30
C VAL A 240 -12.20 4.82 16.16
N ASP A 241 -13.09 4.26 16.99
CA ASP A 241 -13.42 2.84 16.96
C ASP A 241 -14.16 2.43 15.69
N LYS A 242 -15.06 3.30 15.20
CA LYS A 242 -15.76 3.12 13.92
C LYS A 242 -14.77 3.06 12.75
N LEU A 243 -13.88 4.04 12.63
CA LEU A 243 -12.86 4.06 11.57
C LEU A 243 -11.89 2.88 11.68
N THR A 244 -11.51 2.50 12.91
CA THR A 244 -10.65 1.33 13.13
C THR A 244 -11.30 0.06 12.56
N LYS A 245 -12.62 -0.13 12.74
CA LYS A 245 -13.35 -1.28 12.19
C LYS A 245 -13.35 -1.31 10.67
N VAL A 246 -13.49 -0.15 10.00
CA VAL A 246 -13.48 -0.05 8.53
C VAL A 246 -12.06 -0.24 7.97
N LEU A 247 -11.07 0.40 8.59
CA LEU A 247 -9.70 0.43 8.08
C LEU A 247 -8.91 -0.85 8.39
N LYS A 248 -9.30 -1.63 9.41
CA LYS A 248 -8.64 -2.90 9.74
C LYS A 248 -8.64 -3.91 8.59
N PRO A 249 -9.78 -4.31 8.00
CA PRO A 249 -9.78 -5.25 6.88
C PRO A 249 -9.01 -4.71 5.67
N ILE A 250 -9.10 -3.40 5.41
CA ILE A 250 -8.34 -2.72 4.35
C ILE A 250 -6.83 -2.86 4.58
N LYS A 251 -6.35 -2.56 5.79
CA LYS A 251 -4.94 -2.72 6.15
C LYS A 251 -4.49 -4.17 5.99
N THR A 252 -5.30 -5.13 6.44
CA THR A 252 -5.02 -6.55 6.28
C THR A 252 -4.94 -6.95 4.80
N ALA A 253 -5.87 -6.48 3.98
CA ALA A 253 -5.88 -6.73 2.55
C ALA A 253 -4.63 -6.18 1.87
N ILE A 254 -4.26 -4.92 2.10
CA ILE A 254 -3.04 -4.33 1.53
C ILE A 254 -1.81 -5.15 1.91
N THR A 255 -1.62 -5.44 3.21
CA THR A 255 -0.46 -6.23 3.68
C THR A 255 -0.43 -7.64 3.06
N LEU A 256 -1.58 -8.26 2.84
CA LEU A 256 -1.64 -9.59 2.22
C LEU A 256 -1.33 -9.52 0.72
N LEU A 257 -1.91 -8.55 0.01
CA LEU A 257 -1.77 -8.41 -1.44
C LEU A 257 -0.40 -7.88 -1.88
N GLU A 258 0.34 -7.22 -0.98
CA GLU A 258 1.76 -6.86 -1.19
C GLU A 258 2.70 -8.06 -1.01
N SER A 259 2.21 -9.22 -0.54
CA SER A 259 3.03 -10.42 -0.41
C SER A 259 3.40 -10.98 -1.78
N ALA A 260 4.66 -11.42 -1.95
CA ALA A 260 5.11 -12.14 -3.15
C ALA A 260 4.31 -13.42 -3.44
N ASN A 261 3.61 -13.98 -2.45
CA ASN A 261 2.79 -15.18 -2.61
C ASN A 261 1.31 -14.89 -2.91
N ALA A 262 0.90 -13.63 -2.91
CA ALA A 262 -0.47 -13.27 -3.24
C ALA A 262 -0.79 -13.61 -4.69
N ASN A 263 -2.01 -14.11 -4.93
CA ASN A 263 -2.49 -14.43 -6.27
C ASN A 263 -3.87 -13.79 -6.54
N LEU A 264 -4.39 -13.99 -7.75
CA LEU A 264 -5.66 -13.39 -8.17
C LEU A 264 -6.88 -13.86 -7.34
N ALA A 265 -6.86 -15.08 -6.79
CA ALA A 265 -7.90 -15.55 -5.88
C ALA A 265 -7.84 -14.81 -4.53
N ASP A 266 -6.63 -14.57 -4.02
CA ASP A 266 -6.43 -13.75 -2.81
C ASP A 266 -6.97 -12.33 -3.02
N CYS A 267 -6.68 -11.74 -4.19
CA CYS A 267 -7.21 -10.44 -4.59
C CYS A 267 -8.75 -10.42 -4.49
N PHE A 268 -9.42 -11.39 -5.12
CA PHE A 268 -10.88 -11.45 -5.10
C PHE A 268 -11.44 -11.63 -3.68
N LEU A 269 -10.85 -12.55 -2.91
CA LEU A 269 -11.23 -12.80 -1.52
C LEU A 269 -11.12 -11.55 -0.65
N GLN A 270 -10.01 -10.81 -0.75
CA GLN A 270 -9.83 -9.58 0.01
C GLN A 270 -10.86 -8.51 -0.38
N LEU A 271 -11.18 -8.37 -1.66
CA LEU A 271 -12.23 -7.44 -2.12
C LEU A 271 -13.61 -7.80 -1.56
N ILE A 272 -13.98 -9.08 -1.54
CA ILE A 272 -15.23 -9.54 -0.92
C ILE A 272 -15.23 -9.29 0.59
N LEU A 273 -14.12 -9.57 1.28
CA LEU A 273 -14.01 -9.33 2.73
C LEU A 273 -14.17 -7.84 3.08
N ILE A 274 -13.59 -6.95 2.27
CA ILE A 274 -13.78 -5.50 2.42
C ILE A 274 -15.26 -5.13 2.19
N ALA A 275 -15.84 -5.55 1.06
CA ALA A 275 -17.24 -5.24 0.74
C ALA A 275 -18.22 -5.75 1.83
N ASN A 276 -18.01 -6.97 2.32
CA ASN A 276 -18.81 -7.55 3.40
C ASN A 276 -18.62 -6.79 4.71
N THR A 277 -17.41 -6.30 5.00
CA THR A 277 -17.16 -5.51 6.21
C THR A 277 -17.86 -4.16 6.13
N ILE A 278 -17.78 -3.49 4.98
CA ILE A 278 -18.51 -2.23 4.73
C ILE A 278 -20.01 -2.45 4.91
N LYS A 279 -20.58 -3.47 4.25
CA LYS A 279 -22.01 -3.80 4.34
C LYS A 279 -22.50 -4.08 5.76
N LYS A 280 -21.64 -4.64 6.62
CA LYS A 280 -21.96 -4.96 8.03
C LYS A 280 -21.78 -3.78 8.98
N LEU A 281 -21.41 -2.59 8.49
CA LEU A 281 -21.28 -1.43 9.35
C LEU A 281 -22.65 -1.07 9.96
N PRO A 282 -22.69 -0.68 11.25
CA PRO A 282 -23.94 -0.33 11.89
C PRO A 282 -24.55 0.90 11.22
N SER A 283 -25.83 0.84 10.85
CA SER A 283 -26.53 2.00 10.27
C SER A 283 -26.87 3.06 11.32
N ARG A 284 -27.08 2.68 12.59
CA ARG A 284 -27.50 3.62 13.65
C ARG A 284 -26.37 4.61 13.98
N GLY A 285 -26.60 5.89 13.70
CA GLY A 285 -25.64 6.98 13.94
C GLY A 285 -24.44 7.01 12.98
N MET A 286 -24.54 6.33 11.84
CA MET A 286 -23.49 6.24 10.81
C MET A 286 -24.07 6.11 9.38
N VAL A 287 -25.34 6.43 9.14
CA VAL A 287 -25.97 6.22 7.83
C VAL A 287 -25.18 6.90 6.71
N GLU A 288 -24.85 8.19 6.88
CA GLU A 288 -24.11 8.97 5.88
C GLU A 288 -22.71 8.40 5.64
N PHE A 289 -21.96 8.10 6.70
CA PHE A 289 -20.61 7.53 6.57
C PHE A 289 -20.63 6.13 5.96
N HIS A 290 -21.59 5.29 6.34
CA HIS A 290 -21.76 3.95 5.78
C HIS A 290 -22.09 4.03 4.28
N GLN A 291 -23.02 4.90 3.90
CA GLN A 291 -23.37 5.14 2.50
C GLN A 291 -22.14 5.63 1.71
N HIS A 292 -21.39 6.58 2.26
CA HIS A 292 -20.14 7.05 1.69
C HIS A 292 -19.12 5.91 1.49
N CYS A 293 -18.98 4.99 2.45
CA CYS A 293 -18.10 3.83 2.29
C CYS A 293 -18.55 2.89 1.15
N ILE A 294 -19.85 2.65 1.00
CA ILE A 294 -20.41 1.84 -0.08
C ILE A 294 -20.12 2.50 -1.43
N GLU A 295 -20.43 3.79 -1.56
CA GLU A 295 -20.19 4.57 -2.78
C GLU A 295 -18.70 4.64 -3.13
N SER A 296 -17.85 4.80 -2.12
CA SER A 296 -16.40 4.79 -2.27
C SER A 296 -15.89 3.48 -2.87
N PHE A 297 -16.41 2.34 -2.40
CA PHE A 297 -16.03 1.03 -2.92
C PHE A 297 -16.59 0.82 -4.34
N ASN A 298 -17.89 1.09 -4.54
CA ASN A 298 -18.57 0.87 -5.82
C ASN A 298 -17.99 1.73 -6.94
N LYS A 299 -17.60 2.98 -6.67
CA LYS A 299 -16.95 3.88 -7.63
C LYS A 299 -15.76 3.25 -8.36
N TYR A 300 -14.99 2.41 -7.67
CA TYR A 300 -13.85 1.71 -8.28
C TYR A 300 -14.26 0.32 -8.78
N TRP A 301 -15.14 -0.39 -8.06
CA TRP A 301 -15.66 -1.68 -8.49
C TRP A 301 -16.34 -1.62 -9.87
N ASP A 302 -17.10 -0.57 -10.16
CA ASP A 302 -17.83 -0.41 -11.42
C ASP A 302 -16.91 -0.22 -12.64
N LYS A 303 -15.64 0.14 -12.40
CA LYS A 303 -14.62 0.30 -13.45
C LYS A 303 -13.74 -0.93 -13.62
N PHE A 304 -13.91 -1.91 -12.74
CA PHE A 304 -13.07 -3.08 -12.60
C PHE A 304 -13.78 -4.28 -13.25
N ASP A 305 -13.09 -5.04 -14.12
CA ASP A 305 -13.60 -6.33 -14.60
C ASP A 305 -13.19 -7.45 -13.63
N PRO A 306 -14.12 -8.04 -12.86
CA PRO A 306 -13.79 -9.04 -11.86
C PRO A 306 -13.64 -10.45 -12.45
N LYS A 307 -13.96 -10.70 -13.74
CA LYS A 307 -14.11 -12.06 -14.28
C LYS A 307 -12.89 -12.94 -14.08
N ILE A 308 -11.69 -12.42 -14.35
CA ILE A 308 -10.45 -13.19 -14.21
C ILE A 308 -10.13 -13.51 -12.75
N TYR A 309 -10.47 -12.60 -11.84
CA TYR A 309 -10.31 -12.77 -10.39
C TYR A 309 -11.31 -13.79 -9.84
N ILE A 310 -12.54 -13.77 -10.34
CA ILE A 310 -13.58 -14.76 -10.05
C ILE A 310 -13.14 -16.14 -10.56
N LEU A 311 -12.63 -16.23 -11.79
CA LEU A 311 -12.13 -17.47 -12.36
C LEU A 311 -10.99 -18.04 -11.51
N ALA A 312 -10.00 -17.21 -11.15
CA ALA A 312 -8.90 -17.61 -10.29
C ALA A 312 -9.40 -18.11 -8.92
N TYR A 313 -10.43 -17.47 -8.37
CA TYR A 313 -11.06 -17.90 -7.12
C TYR A 313 -11.69 -19.29 -7.22
N PHE A 314 -12.43 -19.59 -8.29
CA PHE A 314 -13.01 -20.92 -8.51
C PHE A 314 -11.97 -22.01 -8.76
N LEU A 315 -10.83 -21.66 -9.37
CA LEU A 315 -9.71 -22.57 -9.60
C LEU A 315 -8.82 -22.77 -8.37
N HIS A 316 -9.03 -22.00 -7.30
CA HIS A 316 -8.21 -22.09 -6.10
C HIS A 316 -8.46 -23.42 -5.37
N PRO A 317 -7.41 -24.20 -4.98
CA PRO A 317 -7.60 -25.53 -4.37
C PRO A 317 -8.42 -25.56 -3.07
N ALA A 318 -8.50 -24.42 -2.37
CA ALA A 318 -9.32 -24.27 -1.17
C ALA A 318 -10.81 -23.99 -1.45
N TYR A 319 -11.20 -23.73 -2.71
CA TYR A 319 -12.60 -23.57 -3.10
C TYR A 319 -13.32 -24.92 -2.99
N ARG A 320 -14.49 -24.95 -2.34
CA ARG A 320 -15.19 -26.20 -1.97
C ARG A 320 -16.63 -26.34 -2.50
N GLY A 321 -17.02 -25.58 -3.52
CA GLY A 321 -18.35 -25.69 -4.14
C GLY A 321 -19.44 -25.01 -3.34
#